data_AF-F6AEM3-F1
#
_entry.id   AF-F6AEM3-F1
#
_cell.length_a   1.000
_cell.length_b   1.000
_cell.length_c   1.000
_cell.angle_alpha   90.00
_cell.angle_beta   90.00
_cell.angle_gamma   90.00
#
_symmetry.space_group_name_H-M   'P 1'
#
loop_
_entity.id
_entity.type
_entity.pdbx_description
1 polymer ?
#
loop_
_entity_poly.entity_id
_entity_poly.type
_entity_poly.pdbx_seq_one_letter_code
_entity_poly.pdbx_strand_id
1 'polypeptide(L)'
;MDALLILSGLLLILVGLVLLVMRGFATSLLWGWACLLPPLTLLFIVAHWRRAKQALACCALGTIPVIVGLAVMAGQDPQRLDGIISLQWLHPEPPAAGGLNIQLHGQLNGEPFAPQEGELIDSVLSLREGQDFFARRELSIRGLPVAADGLRLDVLPDDPGQLPEIELSWLLPEQDLPEARQLKGGYTLHLDLRPEEPNRLVGEFHLVLPAQFQTTLTGKVELFRNGLRYQEGKVDRTVDSRDTLAYLITDYLQRRFATRDVQLAPLPLHEMNAGSLALDVQAQVAGQPQRVPVRLSKHTQLGWRVEDDHFPALPKTAEPAPSPVASKPAPSEPARPQSTRPELSLARLLAEPQRYGNQHLRLFSEKGTAVQGQFAGIDEQGQLVLRQRLNGSGEARFTLAPADVVHVERIDD
;
A
#
# COMPACT_ATOMS: atom_id res chain seq x y z
N MET A 1 -28.76 22.17 10.33
CA MET A 1 -30.05 22.57 10.94
C MET A 1 -31.13 21.52 10.68
N ASP A 2 -31.01 20.79 9.58
CA ASP A 2 -32.00 19.84 9.05
C ASP A 2 -32.09 18.56 9.89
N ALA A 3 -30.96 18.10 10.43
CA ALA A 3 -30.92 16.96 11.35
C ALA A 3 -31.78 17.17 12.62
N LEU A 4 -31.83 18.39 13.16
CA LEU A 4 -32.65 18.71 14.34
C LEU A 4 -34.15 18.71 14.00
N LEU A 5 -34.49 19.08 12.77
CA LEU A 5 -35.87 19.09 12.27
C LEU A 5 -36.37 17.66 12.01
N ILE A 6 -35.53 16.80 11.44
CA ILE A 6 -35.80 15.35 11.32
C ILE A 6 -35.92 14.70 12.70
N LEU A 7 -34.98 14.98 13.61
CA LEU A 7 -34.95 14.38 14.96
C LEU A 7 -36.17 14.79 15.80
N SER A 8 -36.56 16.06 15.76
CA SER A 8 -37.76 16.54 16.46
C SER A 8 -39.05 15.93 15.90
N GLY A 9 -39.14 15.74 14.58
CA GLY A 9 -40.25 15.02 13.95
C GLY A 9 -40.33 13.56 14.37
N LEU A 10 -39.18 12.87 14.41
CA LEU A 10 -39.10 11.47 14.84
C LEU A 10 -39.44 11.30 16.32
N LEU A 11 -39.00 12.24 17.17
CA LEU A 11 -39.38 12.27 18.59
C LEU A 11 -40.89 12.44 18.76
N LEU A 12 -41.54 13.29 17.96
CA LEU A 12 -42.98 13.50 18.01
C LEU A 12 -43.76 12.24 17.58
N ILE A 13 -43.26 11.51 16.57
CA ILE A 13 -43.79 10.20 16.17
C ILE A 13 -43.63 9.19 17.31
N LEU A 14 -42.47 9.15 17.95
CA LEU A 14 -42.22 8.27 19.10
C LEU A 14 -43.20 8.54 20.25
N VAL A 15 -43.41 9.81 20.59
CA VAL A 15 -44.40 10.22 21.61
C VAL A 15 -45.80 9.78 21.20
N GLY A 16 -46.19 9.96 19.95
CA GLY A 16 -47.46 9.48 19.42
C GLY A 16 -47.62 7.96 19.54
N LEU A 17 -46.57 7.18 19.25
CA LEU A 17 -46.54 5.72 19.42
C LEU A 17 -46.65 5.30 20.89
N VAL A 18 -45.91 5.95 21.79
CA VAL A 18 -46.00 5.69 23.24
C VAL A 18 -47.41 5.98 23.76
N LEU A 19 -48.02 7.09 23.35
CA LEU A 19 -49.41 7.40 23.68
C LEU A 19 -50.38 6.33 23.15
N LEU A 20 -50.10 5.75 21.99
CA LEU A 20 -50.90 4.69 21.38
C LEU A 20 -50.77 3.37 22.15
N VAL A 21 -49.57 3.02 22.60
CA VAL A 21 -49.31 1.85 23.47
C VAL A 21 -49.96 2.02 24.84
N MET A 22 -49.81 3.18 25.48
CA MET A 22 -50.47 3.48 26.76
C MET A 22 -51.99 3.37 26.65
N ARG A 23 -52.57 3.82 25.53
CA ARG A 23 -54.01 3.66 25.27
C ARG A 23 -54.41 2.23 24.96
N GLY A 24 -53.53 1.44 24.36
CA GLY A 24 -53.69 -0.01 24.22
C GLY A 24 -53.84 -0.67 25.59
N PHE A 25 -52.91 -0.42 26.50
CA PHE A 25 -52.97 -0.93 27.89
C PHE A 25 -54.20 -0.45 28.66
N ALA A 26 -54.64 0.78 28.45
CA ALA A 26 -55.87 1.30 29.06
C ALA A 26 -57.16 0.62 28.55
N THR A 27 -57.10 -0.10 27.42
CA THR A 27 -58.23 -0.90 26.92
C THR A 27 -58.17 -2.34 27.39
N SER A 28 -57.00 -2.98 27.28
CA SER A 28 -56.74 -4.32 27.81
C SER A 28 -55.23 -4.61 27.79
N LEU A 29 -54.80 -5.57 28.61
CA LEU A 29 -53.41 -6.02 28.65
C LEU A 29 -52.96 -6.59 27.29
N LEU A 30 -53.85 -7.32 26.60
CA LEU A 30 -53.59 -7.91 25.28
C LEU A 30 -53.39 -6.84 24.20
N TRP A 31 -54.19 -5.78 24.22
CA TRP A 31 -54.05 -4.67 23.26
C TRP A 31 -52.78 -3.85 23.50
N GLY A 32 -52.32 -3.72 24.76
CA GLY A 32 -51.04 -3.09 25.07
C GLY A 32 -49.86 -3.82 24.42
N TRP A 33 -49.82 -5.15 24.53
CA TRP A 33 -48.81 -6.00 23.87
C TRP A 33 -48.95 -6.02 22.35
N ALA A 34 -50.18 -6.08 21.85
CA ALA A 34 -50.44 -6.02 20.41
C ALA A 34 -49.92 -4.70 19.79
N CYS A 35 -50.04 -3.58 20.50
CA CYS A 35 -49.54 -2.29 20.04
C CYS A 35 -48.00 -2.17 20.01
N LEU A 36 -47.25 -3.16 20.50
CA LEU A 36 -45.79 -3.18 20.37
C LEU A 36 -45.36 -3.69 18.98
N LEU A 37 -46.25 -4.40 18.28
CA LEU A 37 -45.99 -4.99 16.96
C LEU A 37 -46.63 -4.14 15.85
N PRO A 38 -45.86 -3.62 14.88
CA PRO A 38 -46.35 -2.76 13.80
C PRO A 38 -47.59 -3.24 13.02
N PRO A 39 -47.78 -4.55 12.71
CA PRO A 39 -49.00 -4.97 12.02
C PRO A 39 -50.24 -4.96 12.92
N LEU A 40 -50.09 -5.16 14.23
CA LEU A 40 -51.20 -5.24 15.18
C LEU A 40 -51.63 -3.86 15.71
N THR A 41 -50.72 -2.87 15.70
CA THR A 41 -51.07 -1.46 15.98
C THR A 41 -52.11 -0.93 15.00
N LEU A 42 -52.00 -1.28 13.72
CA LEU A 42 -52.97 -0.90 12.69
C LEU A 42 -54.35 -1.47 13.00
N LEU A 43 -54.42 -2.71 13.48
CA LEU A 43 -55.67 -3.37 13.87
C LEU A 43 -56.31 -2.66 15.08
N PHE A 44 -55.51 -2.23 16.05
CA PHE A 44 -55.99 -1.42 17.18
C PHE A 44 -56.54 -0.07 16.73
N ILE A 45 -55.87 0.61 15.79
CA ILE A 45 -56.30 1.91 15.25
C ILE A 45 -57.66 1.79 14.56
N VAL A 46 -57.87 0.73 13.76
CA VAL A 46 -59.14 0.48 13.07
C VAL A 46 -60.24 0.10 14.07
N ALA A 47 -59.97 -0.81 15.01
CA ALA A 47 -60.95 -1.27 15.98
C ALA A 47 -61.33 -0.21 17.04
N HIS A 48 -60.37 0.64 17.44
CA HIS A 48 -60.52 1.62 18.53
C HIS A 48 -60.25 3.06 18.07
N TRP A 49 -60.73 3.42 16.88
CA TRP A 49 -60.52 4.73 16.23
C TRP A 49 -60.76 5.94 17.14
N ARG A 50 -61.84 5.94 17.93
CA ARG A 50 -62.17 7.06 18.84
C ARG A 50 -61.07 7.33 19.88
N ARG A 51 -60.36 6.29 20.32
CA ARG A 51 -59.26 6.38 21.29
C ARG A 51 -57.91 6.60 20.60
N ALA A 52 -57.72 6.06 19.40
CA ALA A 52 -56.48 6.16 18.65
C ALA A 52 -56.27 7.51 17.93
N LYS A 53 -57.33 8.22 17.54
CA LYS A 53 -57.26 9.41 16.68
C LYS A 53 -56.31 10.53 17.14
N GLN A 54 -56.18 10.76 18.45
CA GLN A 54 -55.29 11.82 18.97
C GLN A 54 -53.82 11.41 18.93
N ALA A 55 -53.53 10.14 19.25
CA ALA A 55 -52.18 9.60 19.14
C ALA A 55 -51.75 9.54 17.66
N LEU A 56 -52.67 9.14 16.78
CA LEU A 56 -52.45 9.16 15.34
C LEU A 56 -52.24 10.58 14.79
N ALA A 57 -53.01 11.56 15.27
CA ALA A 57 -52.81 12.96 14.90
C ALA A 57 -51.43 13.49 15.33
N CYS A 58 -50.93 13.06 16.50
CA CYS A 58 -49.59 13.38 16.96
C CYS A 58 -48.51 12.75 16.04
N CYS A 59 -48.67 11.48 15.66
CA CYS A 59 -47.79 10.85 14.67
C CYS A 59 -47.82 11.56 13.31
N ALA A 60 -49.02 11.90 12.81
CA ALA A 60 -49.19 12.62 11.55
C ALA A 60 -48.54 14.02 11.61
N LEU A 61 -48.66 14.72 12.73
CA LEU A 61 -47.98 16.00 12.93
C LEU A 61 -46.45 15.84 12.90
N GLY A 62 -45.91 14.74 13.40
CA GLY A 62 -44.47 14.43 13.34
C GLY A 62 -43.96 14.02 11.96
N THR A 63 -44.81 13.46 11.09
CA THR A 63 -44.40 13.12 9.71
C THR A 63 -44.11 14.34 8.86
N ILE A 64 -44.76 15.48 9.12
CA ILE A 64 -44.56 16.74 8.36
C ILE A 64 -43.11 17.23 8.47
N PRO A 65 -42.55 17.48 9.67
CA PRO A 65 -41.15 17.88 9.78
C PRO A 65 -40.19 16.80 9.28
N VAL A 66 -40.47 15.51 9.45
CA VAL A 66 -39.61 14.46 8.88
C VAL A 66 -39.53 14.57 7.35
N ILE A 67 -40.67 14.70 6.66
CA ILE A 67 -40.71 14.82 5.18
C ILE A 67 -40.02 16.11 4.74
N VAL A 68 -40.28 17.23 5.41
CA VAL A 68 -39.66 18.52 5.08
C VAL A 68 -38.15 18.46 5.31
N GLY A 69 -37.69 17.88 6.41
CA GLY A 69 -36.27 17.73 6.71
C GLY A 69 -35.55 16.84 5.71
N LEU A 70 -36.17 15.72 5.31
CA LEU A 70 -35.64 14.85 4.26
C LEU A 70 -35.60 15.54 2.89
N ALA A 71 -36.62 16.33 2.55
CA ALA A 71 -36.68 17.06 1.28
C ALA A 71 -35.61 18.17 1.21
N VAL A 72 -35.40 18.91 2.31
CA VAL A 72 -34.31 19.91 2.39
C VAL A 72 -32.94 19.24 2.32
N MET A 73 -32.76 18.12 3.02
CA MET A 73 -31.51 17.35 2.97
C MET A 73 -31.24 16.79 1.55
N ALA A 74 -32.25 16.30 0.84
CA ALA A 74 -32.11 15.85 -0.55
C ALA A 74 -31.70 16.99 -1.50
N GLY A 75 -32.12 18.23 -1.22
CA GLY A 75 -31.75 19.41 -1.99
C GLY A 75 -30.34 19.92 -1.70
N GLN A 76 -29.80 19.68 -0.50
CA GLN A 76 -28.47 20.14 -0.11
C GLN A 76 -27.38 19.07 -0.34
N ASP A 77 -27.64 17.82 0.09
CA ASP A 77 -26.70 16.70 0.05
C ASP A 77 -27.41 15.41 -0.43
N PRO A 78 -27.59 15.20 -1.75
CA PRO A 78 -28.28 14.02 -2.27
C PRO A 78 -27.58 12.70 -1.88
N GLN A 79 -26.25 12.73 -1.73
CA GLN A 79 -25.45 11.57 -1.31
C GLN A 79 -25.76 11.12 0.13
N ARG A 80 -26.04 12.06 1.05
CA ARG A 80 -26.39 11.72 2.44
C ARG A 80 -27.76 11.04 2.54
N LEU A 81 -28.71 11.45 1.69
CA LEU A 81 -30.02 10.81 1.60
C LEU A 81 -29.89 9.38 1.09
N ASP A 82 -29.08 9.16 0.05
CA ASP A 82 -28.81 7.82 -0.48
C ASP A 82 -28.19 6.92 0.59
N GLY A 83 -27.24 7.41 1.39
CA GLY A 83 -26.64 6.63 2.49
C GLY A 83 -27.64 6.22 3.59
N ILE A 84 -28.61 7.08 3.91
CA ILE A 84 -29.67 6.79 4.89
C ILE A 84 -30.67 5.78 4.33
N ILE A 85 -31.12 5.95 3.09
CA ILE A 85 -32.13 5.09 2.44
C ILE A 85 -31.57 3.70 2.12
N SER A 86 -30.34 3.64 1.63
CA SER A 86 -29.66 2.38 1.28
C SER A 86 -29.24 1.56 2.50
N LEU A 87 -29.45 2.08 3.73
CA LEU A 87 -29.01 1.46 4.96
C LEU A 87 -27.50 1.16 4.92
N GLN A 88 -26.73 2.00 4.23
CA GLN A 88 -25.26 1.86 4.16
C GLN A 88 -24.65 1.97 5.57
N TRP A 89 -25.24 2.74 6.47
CA TRP A 89 -24.83 2.82 7.88
C TRP A 89 -24.93 1.49 8.67
N LEU A 90 -25.70 0.51 8.18
CA LEU A 90 -25.80 -0.84 8.77
C LEU A 90 -24.77 -1.82 8.20
N HIS A 91 -24.24 -1.55 7.02
CA HIS A 91 -23.20 -2.36 6.41
C HIS A 91 -21.86 -1.73 6.79
N PRO A 92 -21.03 -2.36 7.64
CA PRO A 92 -19.64 -1.96 7.71
C PRO A 92 -19.09 -2.05 6.28
N GLU A 93 -18.75 -0.88 5.74
CA GLU A 93 -18.30 -0.73 4.37
C GLU A 93 -17.13 -1.70 4.18
N PRO A 94 -17.21 -2.63 3.21
CA PRO A 94 -16.23 -3.68 3.08
C PRO A 94 -14.84 -3.03 2.96
N PRO A 95 -13.85 -3.48 3.75
CA PRO A 95 -12.50 -2.93 3.63
C PRO A 95 -12.09 -2.99 2.17
N ALA A 96 -11.61 -1.85 1.66
CA ALA A 96 -11.22 -1.66 0.26
C ALA A 96 -10.52 -2.93 -0.25
N ALA A 97 -11.00 -3.43 -1.39
CA ALA A 97 -10.59 -4.72 -1.94
C ALA A 97 -9.05 -4.81 -2.00
N GLY A 98 -8.49 -5.67 -1.15
CA GLY A 98 -7.04 -5.77 -0.93
C GLY A 98 -6.57 -5.50 0.50
N GLY A 99 -7.50 -5.24 1.44
CA GLY A 99 -7.35 -5.08 2.89
C GLY A 99 -5.95 -5.27 3.45
N LEU A 100 -5.28 -4.15 3.73
CA LEU A 100 -4.04 -4.11 4.49
C LEU A 100 -4.37 -4.44 5.95
N ASN A 101 -3.59 -5.30 6.58
CA ASN A 101 -3.70 -5.56 8.01
C ASN A 101 -2.89 -4.53 8.80
N ILE A 102 -3.45 -3.33 8.94
CA ILE A 102 -2.82 -2.25 9.71
C ILE A 102 -3.24 -2.36 11.18
N GLN A 103 -2.30 -2.70 12.04
CA GLN A 103 -2.45 -2.77 13.50
C GLN A 103 -1.70 -1.62 14.14
N LEU A 104 -2.06 -0.41 13.73
CA LEU A 104 -1.52 0.82 14.28
C LEU A 104 -2.41 1.30 15.42
N HIS A 105 -1.80 1.63 16.55
CA HIS A 105 -2.49 2.16 17.71
C HIS A 105 -1.91 3.51 18.09
N GLY A 106 -2.77 4.39 18.59
CA GLY A 106 -2.35 5.67 19.13
C GLY A 106 -3.29 6.81 18.78
N GLN A 107 -2.73 8.01 18.74
CA GLN A 107 -3.46 9.25 18.52
C GLN A 107 -2.77 10.11 17.47
N LEU A 108 -3.57 10.83 16.71
CA LEU A 108 -3.16 11.90 15.79
C LEU A 108 -3.93 13.15 16.19
N ASN A 109 -3.19 14.18 16.61
CA ASN A 109 -3.76 15.43 17.13
C ASN A 109 -4.73 15.20 18.32
N GLY A 110 -4.40 14.29 19.23
CA GLY A 110 -5.20 13.96 20.43
C GLY A 110 -6.41 13.05 20.18
N GLU A 111 -6.74 12.78 18.92
CA GLU A 111 -7.83 11.89 18.54
C GLU A 111 -7.30 10.50 18.18
N PRO A 112 -8.04 9.41 18.46
CA PRO A 112 -7.67 8.07 18.02
C PRO A 112 -7.46 8.03 16.50
N PHE A 113 -6.36 7.41 16.06
CA PHE A 113 -6.04 7.23 14.65
C PHE A 113 -5.95 5.75 14.32
N ALA A 114 -6.79 5.30 13.39
CA ALA A 114 -6.87 3.91 12.97
C ALA A 114 -6.90 3.85 11.43
N PRO A 115 -5.74 4.01 10.76
CA PRO A 115 -5.68 4.06 9.30
C PRO A 115 -6.14 2.73 8.68
N GLN A 116 -6.90 2.84 7.59
CA GLN A 116 -7.34 1.68 6.80
C GLN A 116 -6.54 1.51 5.51
N GLU A 117 -5.91 2.60 5.05
CA GLU A 117 -5.09 2.62 3.85
C GLU A 117 -3.65 3.01 4.19
N GLY A 118 -2.71 2.41 3.48
CA GLY A 118 -1.28 2.60 3.67
C GLY A 118 -0.51 2.40 2.38
N GLU A 119 0.31 3.38 2.01
CA GLU A 119 1.08 3.36 0.77
C GLU A 119 2.48 3.93 1.00
N LEU A 120 3.46 3.41 0.27
CA LEU A 120 4.80 3.98 0.15
C LEU A 120 5.15 4.12 -1.32
N ILE A 121 4.98 5.33 -1.85
CA ILE A 121 5.16 5.64 -3.28
C ILE A 121 6.08 6.85 -3.39
N ASP A 122 7.04 6.82 -4.31
CA ASP A 122 7.95 7.94 -4.59
C ASP A 122 8.61 8.55 -3.32
N SER A 123 9.06 7.70 -2.40
CA SER A 123 9.65 8.09 -1.09
C SER A 123 8.71 8.83 -0.13
N VAL A 124 7.40 8.71 -0.35
CA VAL A 124 6.35 9.24 0.52
C VAL A 124 5.54 8.09 1.10
N LEU A 125 5.58 7.94 2.42
CA LEU A 125 4.69 7.04 3.16
C LEU A 125 3.41 7.81 3.47
N SER A 126 2.24 7.31 3.08
CA SER A 126 0.94 7.84 3.47
C SER A 126 0.14 6.79 4.22
N LEU A 127 -0.42 7.18 5.37
CA LEU A 127 -1.40 6.42 6.14
C LEU A 127 -2.68 7.24 6.22
N ARG A 128 -3.80 6.67 5.77
CA ARG A 128 -5.07 7.41 5.64
C ARG A 128 -6.19 6.72 6.41
N GLU A 129 -6.98 7.53 7.11
CA GLU A 129 -8.21 7.16 7.78
C GLU A 129 -9.40 7.84 7.10
N GLY A 130 -10.35 7.04 6.63
CA GLY A 130 -11.53 7.49 5.89
C GLY A 130 -11.44 7.17 4.39
N GLN A 131 -12.60 7.00 3.77
CA GLN A 131 -12.75 6.59 2.36
C GLN A 131 -13.35 7.72 1.49
N ASP A 132 -13.54 8.91 2.08
CA ASP A 132 -14.06 10.09 1.38
C ASP A 132 -12.96 10.75 0.52
N PHE A 133 -13.36 11.69 -0.36
CA PHE A 133 -12.41 12.43 -1.21
C PHE A 133 -11.31 13.13 -0.40
N PHE A 134 -11.62 13.52 0.84
CA PHE A 134 -10.67 13.94 1.85
C PHE A 134 -10.57 12.85 2.92
N ALA A 135 -9.35 12.43 3.24
CA ALA A 135 -9.14 11.59 4.41
C ALA A 135 -9.56 12.38 5.66
N ARG A 136 -10.25 11.73 6.60
CA ARG A 136 -10.60 12.35 7.89
C ARG A 136 -9.34 12.68 8.67
N ARG A 137 -8.35 11.78 8.61
CA ARG A 137 -7.02 11.96 9.15
C ARG A 137 -6.01 11.30 8.23
N GLU A 138 -4.89 11.94 8.00
CA GLU A 138 -3.80 11.44 7.18
C GLU A 138 -2.45 11.81 7.80
N LEU A 139 -1.55 10.84 7.78
CA LEU A 139 -0.14 11.02 8.10
C LEU A 139 0.67 10.78 6.83
N SER A 140 1.49 11.75 6.46
CA SER A 140 2.43 11.64 5.34
C SER A 140 3.87 11.84 5.84
N ILE A 141 4.78 10.97 5.41
CA ILE A 141 6.21 11.06 5.72
C ILE A 141 6.98 11.11 4.41
N ARG A 142 7.62 12.25 4.13
CA ARG A 142 8.35 12.50 2.88
C ARG A 142 9.84 12.35 3.08
N GLY A 143 10.55 11.96 2.03
CA GLY A 143 12.02 11.88 2.03
C GLY A 143 12.57 10.58 2.61
N LEU A 144 11.81 9.49 2.51
CA LEU A 144 12.24 8.18 3.01
C LEU A 144 13.24 7.51 2.05
N PRO A 145 14.34 6.92 2.56
CA PRO A 145 15.33 6.20 1.77
C PRO A 145 14.83 4.79 1.43
N VAL A 146 13.91 4.68 0.47
CA VAL A 146 13.34 3.38 0.08
C VAL A 146 14.35 2.57 -0.73
N ALA A 147 14.67 1.36 -0.26
CA ALA A 147 15.54 0.40 -0.95
C ALA A 147 14.73 -0.79 -1.49
N ALA A 148 15.34 -1.56 -2.40
CA ALA A 148 14.74 -2.77 -2.94
C ALA A 148 14.43 -3.80 -1.84
N ASP A 149 15.33 -3.92 -0.86
CA ASP A 149 15.28 -4.89 0.24
C ASP A 149 14.37 -4.47 1.41
N GLY A 150 13.72 -3.31 1.31
CA GLY A 150 12.83 -2.77 2.35
C GLY A 150 13.17 -1.34 2.76
N LEU A 151 12.63 -0.92 3.90
CA LEU A 151 12.89 0.37 4.52
C LEU A 151 13.18 0.16 6.00
N ARG A 152 14.41 0.45 6.42
CA ARG A 152 14.75 0.54 7.84
C ARG A 152 15.31 1.93 8.13
N LEU A 153 14.69 2.64 9.06
CA LEU A 153 15.06 4.00 9.41
C LEU A 153 14.79 4.26 10.89
N ASP A 154 15.80 4.81 11.56
CA ASP A 154 15.73 5.30 12.93
C ASP A 154 16.07 6.79 12.93
N VAL A 155 15.21 7.61 13.52
CA VAL A 155 15.40 9.05 13.69
C VAL A 155 15.09 9.41 15.14
N LEU A 156 16.02 10.11 15.77
CA LEU A 156 15.88 10.68 17.09
C LEU A 156 15.68 12.21 17.04
N PRO A 157 15.13 12.83 18.10
CA PRO A 157 14.80 14.26 18.09
C PRO A 157 15.99 15.19 17.84
N ASP A 158 17.19 14.81 18.27
CA ASP A 158 18.41 15.60 18.21
C ASP A 158 19.31 15.25 17.00
N ASP A 159 18.84 14.36 16.11
CA ASP A 159 19.64 13.93 14.97
C ASP A 159 19.88 15.11 13.99
N PRO A 160 21.14 15.36 13.59
CA PRO A 160 21.45 16.43 12.66
C PRO A 160 21.24 16.00 11.21
N GLY A 161 20.93 16.96 10.33
CA GLY A 161 20.90 16.77 8.88
C GLY A 161 19.51 16.88 8.26
N GLN A 162 19.37 16.35 7.05
CA GLN A 162 18.10 16.34 6.32
C GLN A 162 17.28 15.13 6.76
N LEU A 163 16.42 15.34 7.75
CA LEU A 163 15.50 14.33 8.26
C LEU A 163 14.24 14.23 7.37
N PRO A 164 13.50 13.12 7.42
CA PRO A 164 12.19 13.02 6.80
C PRO A 164 11.25 14.14 7.27
N GLU A 165 10.33 14.53 6.41
CA GLU A 165 9.35 15.55 6.73
C GLU A 165 8.01 14.90 7.05
N ILE A 166 7.53 15.12 8.27
CA ILE A 166 6.24 14.62 8.76
C ILE A 166 5.17 15.67 8.45
N GLU A 167 4.10 15.25 7.81
CA GLU A 167 2.93 16.05 7.55
C GLU A 167 1.70 15.35 8.13
N LEU A 168 0.95 16.09 8.94
CA LEU A 168 -0.32 15.67 9.52
C LEU A 168 -1.43 16.45 8.85
N SER A 169 -2.45 15.76 8.37
CA SER A 169 -3.64 16.36 7.79
C SER A 169 -4.88 15.81 8.50
N TRP A 170 -5.82 16.68 8.87
CA TRP A 170 -7.07 16.25 9.49
C TRP A 170 -8.24 17.16 9.14
N LEU A 171 -9.42 16.57 9.03
CA LEU A 171 -10.68 17.28 8.77
C LEU A 171 -11.51 17.34 10.06
N LEU A 172 -11.81 18.56 10.52
CA LEU A 172 -12.70 18.78 11.65
C LEU A 172 -14.17 18.70 11.19
N PRO A 173 -15.11 18.20 12.02
CA PRO A 173 -16.52 18.02 11.62
C PRO A 173 -17.24 19.28 11.13
N GLU A 174 -16.75 20.47 11.52
CA GLU A 174 -17.34 21.77 11.14
C GLU A 174 -16.60 22.47 9.98
N GLN A 175 -15.56 21.84 9.42
CA GLN A 175 -14.76 22.40 8.33
C GLN A 175 -14.93 21.58 7.04
N ASP A 176 -14.95 22.27 5.91
CA ASP A 176 -15.01 21.65 4.58
C ASP A 176 -13.63 21.32 4.00
N LEU A 177 -12.56 21.87 4.59
CA LEU A 177 -11.18 21.67 4.14
C LEU A 177 -10.32 21.13 5.29
N PRO A 178 -9.36 20.23 5.00
CA PRO A 178 -8.47 19.70 6.01
C PRO A 178 -7.44 20.75 6.46
N GLU A 179 -7.08 20.71 7.73
CA GLU A 179 -5.93 21.42 8.26
C GLU A 179 -4.68 20.56 8.11
N ALA A 180 -3.58 21.16 7.65
CA ALA A 180 -2.29 20.50 7.52
C ALA A 180 -1.22 21.14 8.42
N ARG A 181 -0.43 20.30 9.10
CA ARG A 181 0.74 20.70 9.88
C ARG A 181 1.95 19.92 9.43
N GLN A 182 3.07 20.62 9.30
CA GLN A 182 4.32 20.04 8.84
C GLN A 182 5.40 20.17 9.92
N LEU A 183 6.21 19.13 10.05
CA LEU A 183 7.29 19.03 11.02
C LEU A 183 8.51 18.41 10.34
N LYS A 184 9.64 19.13 10.38
CA LYS A 184 10.91 18.70 9.74
C LYS A 184 11.99 18.24 10.74
N GLY A 185 11.66 18.11 12.03
CA GLY A 185 12.57 17.58 13.06
C GLY A 185 11.97 17.59 14.47
N GLY A 186 12.73 17.12 15.47
CA GLY A 186 12.31 17.08 16.88
C GLY A 186 11.33 15.96 17.22
N TYR A 187 11.26 14.92 16.39
CA TYR A 187 10.39 13.76 16.56
C TYR A 187 11.22 12.48 16.66
N THR A 188 10.61 11.40 17.13
CA THR A 188 11.18 10.05 17.08
C THR A 188 10.44 9.24 16.03
N LEU A 189 11.16 8.65 15.07
CA LEU A 189 10.62 7.77 14.04
C LEU A 189 11.44 6.48 13.98
N HIS A 190 10.76 5.35 14.08
CA HIS A 190 11.31 4.03 13.83
C HIS A 190 10.46 3.33 12.79
N LEU A 191 11.10 2.89 11.71
CA LEU A 191 10.51 2.12 10.63
C LEU A 191 11.38 0.89 10.39
N ASP A 192 10.78 -0.29 10.40
CA ASP A 192 11.43 -1.54 9.97
C ASP A 192 10.47 -2.33 9.09
N LEU A 193 10.41 -1.97 7.81
CA LEU A 193 9.49 -2.51 6.81
C LEU A 193 10.22 -3.44 5.85
N ARG A 194 9.69 -4.64 5.67
CA ARG A 194 10.25 -5.67 4.77
C ARG A 194 9.33 -5.91 3.58
N PRO A 195 9.89 -6.14 2.38
CA PRO A 195 9.09 -6.44 1.20
C PRO A 195 8.40 -7.80 1.36
N GLU A 196 7.12 -7.83 1.06
CA GLU A 196 6.30 -9.02 1.00
C GLU A 196 5.58 -9.08 -0.36
N GLU A 197 5.69 -10.22 -1.03
CA GLU A 197 5.05 -10.43 -2.33
C GLU A 197 3.51 -10.41 -2.19
N PRO A 198 2.76 -9.88 -3.18
CA PRO A 198 3.23 -9.41 -4.48
C PRO A 198 3.60 -7.92 -4.54
N ASN A 199 3.13 -7.10 -3.60
CA ASN A 199 3.31 -5.64 -3.65
C ASN A 199 3.14 -4.96 -2.28
N ARG A 200 3.62 -5.60 -1.22
CA ARG A 200 3.43 -5.13 0.15
C ARG A 200 4.77 -4.85 0.83
N LEU A 201 4.70 -3.98 1.82
CA LEU A 201 5.73 -3.76 2.82
C LEU A 201 5.09 -3.98 4.18
N VAL A 202 5.67 -4.88 4.96
CA VAL A 202 5.13 -5.26 6.26
C VAL A 202 6.19 -5.05 7.31
N GLY A 203 5.81 -4.44 8.43
CA GLY A 203 6.76 -4.28 9.52
C GLY A 203 6.31 -3.37 10.66
N GLU A 204 7.29 -3.00 11.47
CA GLU A 204 7.07 -2.18 12.66
C GLU A 204 7.10 -0.68 12.29
N PHE A 205 6.20 0.06 12.92
CA PHE A 205 6.08 1.50 12.79
C PHE A 205 5.96 2.12 14.18
N HIS A 206 6.77 3.12 14.46
CA HIS A 206 6.66 3.93 15.66
C HIS A 206 7.01 5.39 15.38
N LEU A 207 6.07 6.28 15.70
CA LEU A 207 6.22 7.73 15.55
C LEU A 207 5.76 8.43 16.82
N VAL A 208 6.61 9.29 17.37
CA VAL A 208 6.27 10.16 18.51
C VAL A 208 6.65 11.59 18.14
N LEU A 209 5.67 12.48 18.18
CA LEU A 209 5.87 13.92 17.93
C LEU A 209 5.97 14.71 19.24
N PRO A 210 6.46 15.96 19.20
CA PRO A 210 6.43 16.86 20.36
C PRO A 210 5.03 17.00 20.97
N ALA A 211 4.96 17.21 22.29
CA ALA A 211 3.71 17.19 23.07
C ALA A 211 2.60 18.09 22.52
N GLN A 212 2.94 19.22 21.90
CA GLN A 212 1.98 20.14 21.28
C GLN A 212 1.14 19.53 20.15
N PHE A 213 1.63 18.47 19.51
CA PHE A 213 0.93 17.76 18.43
C PHE A 213 0.07 16.60 18.94
N GLN A 214 0.22 16.19 20.22
CA GLN A 214 -0.54 15.09 20.82
C GLN A 214 -0.62 13.85 19.91
N THR A 215 0.51 13.52 19.28
CA THR A 215 0.58 12.47 18.26
C THR A 215 1.60 11.43 18.68
N THR A 216 1.13 10.20 18.82
CA THR A 216 1.94 9.02 19.16
C THR A 216 1.29 7.84 18.48
N LEU A 217 2.05 7.15 17.63
CA LEU A 217 1.58 6.05 16.81
C LEU A 217 2.56 4.90 16.94
N THR A 218 2.08 3.70 17.18
CA THR A 218 2.92 2.51 17.36
C THR A 218 2.16 1.27 16.93
N GLY A 219 2.86 0.35 16.27
CA GLY A 219 2.35 -0.98 15.97
C GLY A 219 2.88 -1.50 14.65
N LYS A 220 2.12 -2.42 14.07
CA LYS A 220 2.47 -3.04 12.78
C LYS A 220 1.67 -2.42 11.66
N VAL A 221 2.35 -2.16 10.55
CA VAL A 221 1.72 -1.62 9.34
C VAL A 221 1.97 -2.54 8.16
N GLU A 222 0.97 -2.63 7.29
CA GLU A 222 1.12 -3.13 5.93
C GLU A 222 0.90 -1.95 4.99
N LEU A 223 1.79 -1.77 4.02
CA LEU A 223 1.73 -0.70 3.03
C LEU A 223 1.83 -1.29 1.63
N PHE A 224 1.21 -0.65 0.64
CA PHE A 224 1.49 -0.96 -0.77
C PHE A 224 2.77 -0.26 -1.26
N ARG A 225 3.59 -0.95 -2.07
CA ARG A 225 4.84 -0.36 -2.65
C ARG A 225 4.60 0.51 -3.88
N ASN A 226 3.43 0.38 -4.48
CA ASN A 226 2.97 1.13 -5.63
C ASN A 226 1.44 1.09 -5.65
N GLY A 227 0.84 1.78 -6.61
CA GLY A 227 -0.60 1.87 -6.78
C GLY A 227 -1.29 0.61 -7.32
N LEU A 228 -0.60 -0.52 -7.49
CA LEU A 228 -1.22 -1.79 -7.88
C LEU A 228 -1.91 -2.44 -6.69
N ARG A 229 -3.11 -2.98 -6.96
CA ARG A 229 -3.85 -3.84 -6.03
C ARG A 229 -3.99 -5.23 -6.61
N TYR A 230 -4.21 -6.20 -5.74
CA TYR A 230 -4.31 -7.60 -6.12
C TYR A 230 -5.57 -8.22 -5.52
N GLN A 231 -6.32 -8.93 -6.36
CA GLN A 231 -7.44 -9.78 -5.98
C GLN A 231 -7.15 -11.21 -6.49
N GLU A 232 -7.22 -12.21 -5.61
CA GLU A 232 -6.93 -13.61 -5.94
C GLU A 232 -5.56 -13.82 -6.64
N GLY A 233 -4.55 -13.04 -6.24
CA GLY A 233 -3.20 -13.09 -6.82
C GLY A 233 -3.07 -12.49 -8.23
N LYS A 234 -4.12 -11.86 -8.76
CA LYS A 234 -4.09 -11.11 -10.03
C LYS A 234 -4.23 -9.61 -9.76
N VAL A 235 -3.66 -8.79 -10.64
CA VAL A 235 -3.82 -7.33 -10.55
C VAL A 235 -5.30 -6.98 -10.69
N ASP A 236 -5.81 -6.22 -9.72
CA ASP A 236 -7.15 -5.68 -9.71
C ASP A 236 -7.24 -4.52 -10.71
N ARG A 237 -8.01 -4.74 -11.78
CA ARG A 237 -8.19 -3.78 -12.86
C ARG A 237 -9.26 -2.74 -12.54
N THR A 238 -10.00 -2.89 -11.46
CA THR A 238 -11.07 -1.96 -11.07
C THR A 238 -10.53 -0.69 -10.40
N VAL A 239 -9.29 -0.75 -9.90
CA VAL A 239 -8.63 0.34 -9.20
C VAL A 239 -8.16 1.42 -10.16
N ASP A 240 -8.53 2.66 -9.87
CA ASP A 240 -8.11 3.85 -10.59
C ASP A 240 -6.74 4.30 -10.11
N SER A 241 -5.70 3.65 -10.65
CA SER A 241 -4.31 4.00 -10.36
C SER A 241 -3.49 4.12 -11.65
N ARG A 242 -2.52 5.03 -11.64
CA ARG A 242 -1.52 5.18 -12.70
C ARG A 242 -0.78 3.87 -12.96
N ASP A 243 -0.46 3.14 -11.89
CA ASP A 243 0.26 1.88 -12.01
C ASP A 243 -0.63 0.79 -12.61
N THR A 244 -1.93 0.75 -12.28
CA THR A 244 -2.88 -0.19 -12.91
C THR A 244 -2.94 0.04 -14.43
N LEU A 245 -3.00 1.30 -14.87
CA LEU A 245 -3.00 1.63 -16.29
C LEU A 245 -1.66 1.31 -16.95
N ALA A 246 -0.54 1.64 -16.30
CA ALA A 246 0.80 1.32 -16.81
C ALA A 246 0.99 -0.19 -16.96
N TYR A 247 0.49 -0.98 -16.00
CA TYR A 247 0.50 -2.44 -16.06
C TYR A 247 -0.29 -2.96 -17.26
N LEU A 248 -1.52 -2.46 -17.47
CA LEU A 248 -2.37 -2.87 -18.59
C LEU A 248 -1.79 -2.49 -19.95
N ILE A 249 -1.25 -1.27 -20.06
CA ILE A 249 -0.60 -0.80 -21.29
C ILE A 249 0.66 -1.63 -21.58
N THR A 250 1.49 -1.89 -20.57
CA THR A 250 2.69 -2.71 -20.72
C THR A 250 2.34 -4.12 -21.16
N ASP A 251 1.37 -4.76 -20.51
CA ASP A 251 0.85 -6.08 -20.88
C ASP A 251 0.32 -6.10 -22.34
N TYR A 252 -0.44 -5.08 -22.74
CA TYR A 252 -0.92 -4.92 -24.12
C TYR A 252 0.23 -4.76 -25.13
N LEU A 253 1.20 -3.90 -24.85
CA LEU A 253 2.35 -3.66 -25.75
C LEU A 253 3.22 -4.92 -25.87
N GLN A 254 3.43 -5.64 -24.77
CA GLN A 254 4.17 -6.90 -24.77
C GLN A 254 3.50 -7.94 -25.67
N ARG A 255 2.16 -8.08 -25.58
CA ARG A 255 1.38 -8.95 -26.47
C ARG A 255 1.43 -8.48 -27.93
N ARG A 256 1.24 -7.18 -28.17
CA ARG A 256 1.21 -6.57 -29.51
C ARG A 256 2.51 -6.75 -30.28
N PHE A 257 3.65 -6.61 -29.60
CA PHE A 257 4.98 -6.73 -30.20
C PHE A 257 5.63 -8.10 -30.00
N ALA A 258 4.90 -9.04 -29.39
CA ALA A 258 5.38 -10.38 -29.07
C ALA A 258 6.74 -10.39 -28.32
N THR A 259 7.00 -9.38 -27.50
CA THR A 259 8.25 -9.22 -26.73
C THR A 259 7.96 -8.85 -25.29
N ARG A 260 8.85 -9.22 -24.36
CA ARG A 260 8.77 -8.79 -22.96
C ARG A 260 9.62 -7.58 -22.65
N ASP A 261 10.54 -7.25 -23.53
CA ASP A 261 11.38 -6.07 -23.41
C ASP A 261 10.59 -4.83 -23.83
N VAL A 262 9.77 -4.34 -22.91
CA VAL A 262 8.95 -3.14 -23.06
C VAL A 262 9.20 -2.25 -21.85
N GLN A 263 9.70 -1.04 -22.10
CA GLN A 263 9.88 -0.01 -21.08
C GLN A 263 8.95 1.16 -21.40
N LEU A 264 7.99 1.39 -20.52
CA LEU A 264 7.00 2.45 -20.67
C LEU A 264 7.59 3.79 -20.19
N ALA A 265 7.40 4.87 -20.95
CA ALA A 265 7.67 6.21 -20.45
C ALA A 265 6.58 6.67 -19.46
N PRO A 266 6.87 7.67 -18.60
CA PRO A 266 5.88 8.27 -17.71
C PRO A 266 4.58 8.67 -18.45
N LEU A 267 3.44 8.13 -18.00
CA LEU A 267 2.14 8.43 -18.59
C LEU A 267 1.63 9.82 -18.14
N PRO A 268 1.15 10.67 -19.07
CA PRO A 268 0.59 11.98 -18.75
C PRO A 268 -0.88 11.88 -18.32
N LEU A 269 -1.15 11.26 -17.17
CA LEU A 269 -2.51 11.03 -16.67
C LEU A 269 -3.00 12.25 -15.90
N HIS A 270 -3.85 13.07 -16.53
CA HIS A 270 -4.42 14.28 -15.91
C HIS A 270 -5.86 14.07 -15.44
N GLU A 271 -6.63 13.19 -16.09
CA GLU A 271 -8.05 12.94 -15.78
C GLU A 271 -8.40 11.44 -15.87
N MET A 272 -8.15 10.68 -14.79
CA MET A 272 -8.51 9.25 -14.73
C MET A 272 -9.99 8.99 -14.46
N ASN A 273 -10.72 10.00 -13.98
CA ASN A 273 -12.12 9.87 -13.55
C ASN A 273 -13.14 9.84 -14.70
N ALA A 274 -12.71 10.04 -15.95
CA ALA A 274 -13.60 10.11 -17.11
C ALA A 274 -14.13 8.73 -17.59
N GLY A 275 -13.68 7.62 -17.00
CA GLY A 275 -14.08 6.26 -17.40
C GLY A 275 -13.59 5.80 -18.77
N SER A 276 -13.05 6.71 -19.59
CA SER A 276 -12.35 6.42 -20.85
C SER A 276 -11.17 7.36 -21.03
N LEU A 277 -10.04 6.84 -21.50
CA LEU A 277 -8.84 7.62 -21.82
C LEU A 277 -8.28 7.24 -23.19
N ALA A 278 -7.92 8.25 -23.97
CA ALA A 278 -7.10 8.08 -25.17
C ALA A 278 -5.71 8.67 -24.89
N LEU A 279 -4.67 7.84 -25.02
CA LEU A 279 -3.30 8.20 -24.67
C LEU A 279 -2.38 7.90 -25.85
N ASP A 280 -1.50 8.85 -26.18
CA ASP A 280 -0.36 8.59 -27.04
C ASP A 280 0.82 8.12 -26.19
N VAL A 281 0.97 6.81 -26.10
CA VAL A 281 1.97 6.16 -25.24
C VAL A 281 3.33 6.14 -25.93
N GLN A 282 4.36 6.59 -25.22
CA GLN A 282 5.76 6.41 -25.63
C GLN A 282 6.36 5.23 -24.88
N ALA A 283 6.94 4.27 -25.58
CA ALA A 283 7.59 3.11 -24.99
C ALA A 283 8.85 2.74 -25.78
N GLN A 284 9.84 2.14 -25.12
CA GLN A 284 10.93 1.46 -25.79
C GLN A 284 10.59 -0.02 -25.88
N VAL A 285 10.52 -0.55 -27.10
CA VAL A 285 10.18 -1.94 -27.39
C VAL A 285 11.40 -2.58 -28.06
N ALA A 286 12.00 -3.59 -27.43
CA ALA A 286 13.26 -4.19 -27.90
C ALA A 286 14.35 -3.13 -28.18
N GLY A 287 14.45 -2.12 -27.32
CA GLY A 287 15.38 -0.98 -27.46
C GLY A 287 15.02 0.06 -28.53
N GLN A 288 13.91 -0.08 -29.26
CA GLN A 288 13.47 0.90 -30.25
C GLN A 288 12.37 1.80 -29.69
N PRO A 289 12.49 3.14 -29.80
CA PRO A 289 11.46 4.06 -29.35
C PRO A 289 10.23 3.95 -30.25
N GLN A 290 9.07 3.75 -29.64
CA GLN A 290 7.81 3.54 -30.32
C GLN A 290 6.73 4.42 -29.70
N ARG A 291 5.90 5.04 -30.56
CA ARG A 291 4.71 5.77 -30.13
C ARG A 291 3.48 5.01 -30.57
N VAL A 292 2.61 4.72 -29.61
CA VAL A 292 1.43 3.89 -29.83
C VAL A 292 0.20 4.62 -29.28
N PRO A 293 -0.79 4.96 -30.11
CA PRO A 293 -2.07 5.43 -29.60
C PRO A 293 -2.80 4.25 -28.94
N VAL A 294 -3.22 4.44 -27.69
CA VAL A 294 -3.94 3.44 -26.88
C VAL A 294 -5.23 4.06 -26.35
N ARG A 295 -6.34 3.35 -26.51
CA ARG A 295 -7.63 3.70 -25.90
C ARG A 295 -7.95 2.72 -24.79
N LEU A 296 -8.23 3.28 -23.62
CA LEU A 296 -8.60 2.57 -22.40
C LEU A 296 -10.03 2.94 -22.03
N SER A 297 -10.83 1.97 -21.65
CA SER A 297 -12.16 2.20 -21.07
C SER A 297 -12.36 1.33 -19.82
N LYS A 298 -13.08 1.89 -18.84
CA LYS A 298 -13.38 1.25 -17.58
C LYS A 298 -14.78 0.63 -17.66
N HIS A 299 -14.83 -0.70 -17.55
CA HIS A 299 -16.09 -1.42 -17.44
C HIS A 299 -16.45 -1.62 -15.96
N THR A 300 -17.73 -1.50 -15.61
CA THR A 300 -18.21 -1.57 -14.21
C THR A 300 -17.85 -2.87 -13.50
N GLN A 301 -17.86 -4.01 -14.20
CA GLN A 301 -17.56 -5.33 -13.62
C GLN A 301 -16.14 -5.85 -13.87
N LEU A 302 -15.47 -5.37 -14.92
CA LEU A 302 -14.19 -5.94 -15.38
C LEU A 302 -13.02 -4.98 -15.21
N GLY A 303 -13.30 -3.74 -14.79
CA GLY A 303 -12.30 -2.70 -14.62
C GLY A 303 -11.78 -2.14 -15.96
N TRP A 304 -10.60 -1.54 -15.89
CA TRP A 304 -9.90 -0.97 -17.03
C TRP A 304 -9.48 -2.02 -18.06
N ARG A 305 -9.69 -1.70 -19.34
CA ARG A 305 -9.30 -2.53 -20.49
C ARG A 305 -8.86 -1.65 -21.66
N VAL A 306 -8.00 -2.20 -22.51
CA VAL A 306 -7.66 -1.59 -23.80
C VAL A 306 -8.72 -2.01 -24.81
N GLU A 307 -9.31 -1.06 -25.54
CA GLU A 307 -10.46 -1.30 -26.43
C GLU A 307 -10.09 -2.19 -27.63
N ASP A 308 -8.93 -1.95 -28.24
CA ASP A 308 -8.48 -2.66 -29.45
C ASP A 308 -7.55 -3.87 -29.15
N ASP A 309 -7.71 -4.51 -27.99
CA ASP A 309 -6.86 -5.64 -27.58
C ASP A 309 -7.32 -6.97 -28.19
N HIS A 310 -6.69 -7.33 -29.30
CA HIS A 310 -6.93 -8.58 -30.04
C HIS A 310 -5.73 -9.54 -29.99
N PHE A 311 -4.70 -9.21 -29.21
CA PHE A 311 -3.44 -9.92 -29.24
C PHE A 311 -3.46 -11.11 -28.27
N PRO A 312 -2.95 -12.29 -28.66
CA PRO A 312 -2.93 -13.45 -27.79
C PRO A 312 -1.94 -13.24 -26.63
N ALA A 313 -2.22 -13.90 -25.49
CA ALA A 313 -1.29 -13.90 -24.36
C ALA A 313 0.07 -14.48 -24.79
N LEU A 314 1.15 -13.82 -24.36
CA LEU A 314 2.50 -14.35 -24.55
C LEU A 314 2.61 -15.73 -23.87
N PRO A 315 3.25 -16.72 -24.52
CA PRO A 315 3.52 -17.99 -23.86
C PRO A 315 4.29 -17.74 -22.56
N LYS A 316 3.82 -18.34 -21.45
CA LYS A 316 4.56 -18.36 -20.18
C LYS A 316 5.97 -18.87 -20.50
N THR A 317 7.01 -18.19 -20.03
CA THR A 317 8.36 -18.76 -20.11
C THR A 317 8.27 -20.05 -19.33
N ALA A 318 8.47 -21.17 -20.03
CA ALA A 318 8.72 -22.42 -19.36
C ALA A 318 9.85 -22.14 -18.37
N GLU A 319 9.55 -22.34 -17.08
CA GLU A 319 10.58 -22.68 -16.10
C GLU A 319 11.54 -23.66 -16.79
N PRO A 320 12.86 -23.40 -16.77
CA PRO A 320 13.79 -24.20 -17.54
C PRO A 320 13.52 -25.66 -17.22
N ALA A 321 12.98 -26.38 -18.19
CA ALA A 321 12.65 -27.78 -18.00
C ALA A 321 13.96 -28.45 -17.54
N PRO A 322 13.93 -29.31 -16.51
CA PRO A 322 15.10 -30.10 -16.18
C PRO A 322 15.47 -30.85 -17.46
N SER A 323 16.63 -30.50 -18.02
CA SER A 323 17.15 -31.11 -19.23
C SER A 323 17.04 -32.63 -19.07
N PRO A 324 16.48 -33.35 -20.07
CA PRO A 324 16.41 -34.80 -19.98
C PRO A 324 17.83 -35.32 -19.78
N VAL A 325 17.99 -36.17 -18.76
CA VAL A 325 19.26 -36.84 -18.46
C VAL A 325 19.62 -37.69 -19.68
N ALA A 326 20.43 -37.11 -20.56
CA ALA A 326 21.02 -37.82 -21.67
C ALA A 326 22.07 -38.78 -21.12
N SER A 327 21.77 -40.06 -21.25
CA SER A 327 22.64 -41.18 -20.96
C SER A 327 24.04 -40.95 -21.54
N LYS A 328 25.02 -40.98 -20.66
CA LYS A 328 26.47 -40.86 -20.90
C LYS A 328 26.95 -41.81 -22.02
N PRO A 329 27.65 -41.30 -23.05
CA PRO A 329 28.77 -42.00 -23.66
C PRO A 329 30.08 -41.36 -23.18
N ALA A 330 31.06 -42.22 -22.91
CA ALA A 330 32.40 -41.85 -22.49
C ALA A 330 33.23 -41.25 -23.67
N PRO A 331 34.47 -40.77 -23.42
CA PRO A 331 34.87 -39.38 -23.61
C PRO A 331 35.56 -39.11 -24.95
N SER A 332 35.39 -37.91 -25.49
CA SER A 332 36.29 -37.34 -26.48
C SER A 332 36.43 -35.84 -26.23
N GLU A 333 37.61 -35.45 -25.79
CA GLU A 333 38.12 -34.08 -25.67
C GLU A 333 38.73 -33.65 -27.03
N PRO A 334 39.00 -32.37 -27.35
CA PRO A 334 38.36 -31.09 -27.04
C PRO A 334 37.97 -30.31 -28.33
N ALA A 335 37.06 -29.34 -28.20
CA ALA A 335 37.18 -28.05 -28.92
C ALA A 335 36.32 -26.97 -28.23
N ARG A 336 36.98 -26.02 -27.56
CA ARG A 336 36.35 -24.81 -27.01
C ARG A 336 36.88 -23.58 -27.75
N PRO A 337 35.98 -22.73 -28.23
CA PRO A 337 36.15 -21.29 -28.00
C PRO A 337 34.80 -20.63 -27.64
N GLN A 338 34.66 -19.52 -26.90
CA GLN A 338 35.48 -18.68 -26.02
C GLN A 338 34.48 -17.59 -25.53
N SER A 339 34.38 -17.33 -24.23
CA SER A 339 34.07 -15.98 -23.71
C SER A 339 34.77 -15.87 -22.34
N THR A 340 35.93 -15.20 -22.23
CA THR A 340 36.20 -13.76 -22.01
C THR A 340 35.56 -13.12 -20.77
N ARG A 341 35.78 -13.74 -19.59
CA ARG A 341 36.45 -13.14 -18.41
C ARG A 341 36.47 -14.18 -17.30
N PRO A 342 37.63 -14.65 -16.84
CA PRO A 342 37.65 -15.64 -15.78
C PRO A 342 37.42 -14.99 -14.42
N GLU A 343 36.43 -15.49 -13.69
CA GLU A 343 36.25 -15.25 -12.24
C GLU A 343 37.55 -15.59 -11.50
N LEU A 344 37.93 -14.73 -10.54
CA LEU A 344 39.09 -14.93 -9.68
C LEU A 344 38.78 -16.10 -8.73
N SER A 345 39.58 -17.16 -8.77
CA SER A 345 39.47 -18.29 -7.83
C SER A 345 40.76 -18.46 -7.04
N LEU A 346 40.64 -18.95 -5.80
CA LEU A 346 41.79 -19.21 -4.91
C LEU A 346 42.85 -20.10 -5.57
N ALA A 347 42.42 -21.16 -6.28
CA ALA A 347 43.32 -22.05 -7.00
C ALA A 347 44.16 -21.33 -8.07
N ARG A 348 43.59 -20.32 -8.73
CA ARG A 348 44.31 -19.52 -9.72
C ARG A 348 45.21 -18.46 -9.09
N LEU A 349 44.79 -17.87 -7.97
CA LEU A 349 45.63 -16.97 -7.17
C LEU A 349 46.91 -17.68 -6.69
N LEU A 350 46.80 -18.94 -6.27
CA LEU A 350 47.94 -19.76 -5.85
C LEU A 350 48.80 -20.25 -7.03
N ALA A 351 48.19 -20.52 -8.19
CA ALA A 351 48.91 -20.96 -9.38
C ALA A 351 49.72 -19.83 -10.05
N GLU A 352 49.21 -18.58 -10.02
CA GLU A 352 49.83 -17.42 -10.68
C GLU A 352 49.90 -16.20 -9.75
N PRO A 353 50.53 -16.27 -8.56
CA PRO A 353 50.48 -15.21 -7.54
C PRO A 353 51.06 -13.88 -8.05
N GLN A 354 52.07 -13.95 -8.92
CA GLN A 354 52.71 -12.78 -9.54
C GLN A 354 51.73 -11.95 -10.38
N ARG A 355 50.70 -12.59 -10.96
CA ARG A 355 49.72 -11.93 -11.82
C ARG A 355 48.72 -11.06 -11.04
N TYR A 356 48.59 -11.33 -9.75
CA TYR A 356 47.64 -10.68 -8.86
C TYR A 356 48.32 -9.74 -7.84
N GLY A 357 49.64 -9.56 -7.95
CA GLY A 357 50.40 -8.62 -7.11
C GLY A 357 49.84 -7.20 -7.21
N ASN A 358 49.74 -6.54 -6.06
CA ASN A 358 49.20 -5.19 -5.86
C ASN A 358 47.71 -5.00 -6.24
N GLN A 359 46.94 -6.08 -6.46
CA GLN A 359 45.49 -5.97 -6.64
C GLN A 359 44.77 -5.93 -5.27
N HIS A 360 43.68 -5.17 -5.17
CA HIS A 360 42.83 -5.17 -3.98
C HIS A 360 42.00 -6.44 -3.94
N LEU A 361 42.23 -7.27 -2.92
CA LEU A 361 41.53 -8.52 -2.70
C LEU A 361 40.83 -8.52 -1.35
N ARG A 362 39.70 -9.24 -1.30
CA ARG A 362 39.02 -9.62 -0.07
C ARG A 362 39.10 -11.13 0.09
N LEU A 363 39.67 -11.57 1.20
CA LEU A 363 39.75 -12.99 1.57
C LEU A 363 38.76 -13.27 2.68
N PHE A 364 37.97 -14.32 2.53
CA PHE A 364 37.04 -14.80 3.54
C PHE A 364 37.58 -16.08 4.17
N SER A 365 37.75 -16.07 5.49
CA SER A 365 38.19 -17.25 6.24
C SER A 365 37.01 -18.15 6.63
N GLU A 366 37.27 -19.45 6.83
CA GLU A 366 36.31 -20.39 7.42
C GLU A 366 35.77 -19.91 8.78
N LYS A 367 36.54 -19.11 9.53
CA LYS A 367 36.14 -18.56 10.82
C LYS A 367 35.19 -17.35 10.71
N GLY A 368 34.72 -17.02 9.50
CA GLY A 368 33.80 -15.92 9.23
C GLY A 368 34.45 -14.53 9.22
N THR A 369 35.77 -14.45 9.36
CA THR A 369 36.51 -13.19 9.27
C THR A 369 36.84 -12.86 7.82
N ALA A 370 36.52 -11.64 7.39
CA ALA A 370 36.88 -11.13 6.08
C ALA A 370 38.04 -10.12 6.22
N VAL A 371 39.14 -10.37 5.51
CA VAL A 371 40.32 -9.48 5.50
C VAL A 371 40.45 -8.87 4.11
N GLN A 372 40.56 -7.55 4.07
CA GLN A 372 40.68 -6.78 2.83
C GLN A 372 42.04 -6.07 2.79
N GLY A 373 42.70 -6.12 1.64
CA GLY A 373 43.95 -5.39 1.43
C GLY A 373 44.52 -5.60 0.03
N GLN A 374 45.67 -4.99 -0.21
CA GLN A 374 46.45 -5.20 -1.42
C GLN A 374 47.23 -6.50 -1.32
N PHE A 375 47.11 -7.37 -2.32
CA PHE A 375 47.84 -8.64 -2.35
C PHE A 375 49.34 -8.39 -2.56
N ALA A 376 50.14 -8.80 -1.58
CA ALA A 376 51.59 -8.63 -1.58
C ALA A 376 52.34 -9.90 -2.01
N GLY A 377 51.63 -11.01 -2.27
CA GLY A 377 52.19 -12.29 -2.69
C GLY A 377 51.99 -13.40 -1.67
N ILE A 378 52.82 -14.44 -1.82
CA ILE A 378 52.88 -15.59 -0.93
C ILE A 378 54.23 -15.55 -0.19
N ASP A 379 54.23 -15.75 1.12
CA ASP A 379 55.46 -15.77 1.93
C ASP A 379 56.24 -17.11 1.83
N GLU A 380 57.39 -17.19 2.51
CA GLU A 380 58.25 -18.39 2.50
C GLU A 380 57.57 -19.63 3.12
N GLN A 381 56.50 -19.42 3.87
CA GLN A 381 55.68 -20.45 4.52
C GLN A 381 54.43 -20.81 3.70
N GLY A 382 54.30 -20.29 2.46
CA GLY A 382 53.18 -20.58 1.58
C GLY A 382 51.88 -19.85 1.93
N GLN A 383 51.94 -18.81 2.77
CA GLN A 383 50.78 -18.06 3.24
C GLN A 383 50.51 -16.84 2.37
N LEU A 384 49.23 -16.49 2.20
CA LEU A 384 48.79 -15.31 1.45
C LEU A 384 49.02 -14.05 2.30
N VAL A 385 49.70 -13.05 1.74
CA VAL A 385 50.00 -11.79 2.43
C VAL A 385 49.18 -10.64 1.82
N LEU A 386 48.41 -9.95 2.66
CA LEU A 386 47.67 -8.73 2.32
C LEU A 386 48.27 -7.53 3.07
N ARG A 387 48.41 -6.39 2.37
CA ARG A 387 48.79 -5.10 2.95
C ARG A 387 47.58 -4.18 3.00
N GLN A 388 47.21 -3.72 4.19
CA GLN A 388 46.15 -2.74 4.37
C GLN A 388 46.75 -1.45 4.92
N ARG A 389 46.46 -0.32 4.26
CA ARG A 389 46.75 1.00 4.82
C ARG A 389 45.67 1.34 5.85
N LEU A 390 46.07 1.66 7.07
CA LEU A 390 45.15 2.15 8.09
C LEU A 390 44.94 3.66 7.89
N ASN A 391 43.83 4.21 8.38
CA ASN A 391 43.56 5.66 8.36
C ASN A 391 44.50 6.36 9.36
N GLY A 392 45.75 6.57 8.94
CA GLY A 392 46.89 7.02 9.74
C GLY A 392 48.19 6.46 9.12
N SER A 393 49.34 7.09 9.30
CA SER A 393 50.60 6.77 8.58
C SER A 393 51.25 5.41 8.94
N GLY A 394 50.50 4.31 8.90
CA GLY A 394 50.95 2.95 9.18
C GLY A 394 50.29 1.92 8.25
N GLU A 395 51.06 0.91 7.85
CA GLU A 395 50.59 -0.23 7.06
C GLU A 395 50.50 -1.48 7.94
N ALA A 396 49.35 -2.15 7.94
CA ALA A 396 49.16 -3.45 8.56
C ALA A 396 49.39 -4.56 7.53
N ARG A 397 50.10 -5.61 7.93
CA ARG A 397 50.29 -6.83 7.12
C ARG A 397 49.47 -7.97 7.73
N PHE A 398 48.62 -8.57 6.92
CA PHE A 398 47.82 -9.73 7.30
C PHE A 398 48.31 -10.96 6.53
N THR A 399 48.52 -12.05 7.25
CA THR A 399 48.96 -13.33 6.68
C THR A 399 47.86 -14.37 6.92
N LEU A 400 47.43 -15.07 5.87
CA LEU A 400 46.43 -16.14 5.94
C LEU A 400 46.92 -17.42 5.26
N ALA A 401 46.60 -18.56 5.87
CA ALA A 401 46.83 -19.87 5.27
C ALA A 401 45.87 -20.10 4.10
N PRO A 402 46.34 -20.61 2.95
CA PRO A 402 45.46 -20.90 1.83
C PRO A 402 44.36 -21.91 2.18
N ALA A 403 44.63 -22.83 3.10
CA ALA A 403 43.64 -23.81 3.58
C ALA A 403 42.49 -23.16 4.37
N ASP A 404 42.73 -22.01 4.99
CA ASP A 404 41.74 -21.32 5.81
C ASP A 404 40.86 -20.35 5.00
N VAL A 405 41.14 -20.20 3.69
CA VAL A 405 40.43 -19.29 2.78
C VAL A 405 39.34 -20.04 2.01
N VAL A 406 38.09 -19.66 2.26
CA VAL A 406 36.93 -20.26 1.59
C VAL A 406 36.64 -19.57 0.26
N HIS A 407 36.82 -18.26 0.23
CA HIS A 407 36.43 -17.43 -0.92
C HIS A 407 37.37 -16.24 -1.10
N VAL A 408 37.62 -15.90 -2.37
CA VAL A 408 38.48 -14.79 -2.76
C VAL A 408 37.73 -13.92 -3.75
N GLU A 409 37.59 -12.65 -3.43
CA GLU A 409 36.98 -11.67 -4.33
C GLU A 409 37.99 -10.60 -4.69
N ARG A 410 37.98 -10.19 -5.96
CA ARG A 410 38.69 -8.98 -6.36
C ARG A 410 37.77 -7.79 -6.10
N ILE A 411 38.28 -6.81 -5.40
CA ILE A 411 37.60 -5.53 -5.26
C ILE A 411 38.13 -4.66 -6.39
N ASP A 412 37.27 -4.37 -7.36
CA ASP A 412 37.53 -3.32 -8.33
C ASP A 412 37.23 -1.99 -7.62
N ASP A 413 38.24 -1.11 -7.48
CA ASP A 413 38.08 0.24 -6.91
C ASP A 413 37.14 1.13 -7.74
#